data_AF-A0A5C1I168-F1
#
_entry.id   AF-A0A5C1I168-F1
#
_cell.length_a   1.000
_cell.length_b   1.000
_cell.length_c   1.000
_cell.angle_alpha   90.00
_cell.angle_beta   90.00
_cell.angle_gamma   90.00
#
_symmetry.space_group_name_H-M   'P 1'
#
loop_
_entity.id
_entity.type
_entity.pdbx_description
1 polymer ?
#
loop_
_entity_poly.entity_id
_entity_poly.type
_entity_poly.pdbx_seq_one_letter_code
_entity_poly.pdbx_strand_id
1 'polypeptide(L)'
;MRTSLNEIKAIDDHVLGQAAPDETLLFEAKLIINPELKQEVIWHQQTLSLVQQYGRNNFRAEIEAVHQKLFSQPEHEGFRQKIMRLFRKR
;
A
#
# COMPACT_ATOMS: atom_id res chain seq x y z
N MET A 1 -2.48 9.46 25.69
CA MET A 1 -1.34 8.76 26.32
C MET A 1 -0.34 8.44 25.21
N ARG A 2 0.98 8.60 25.42
CA ARG A 2 1.95 8.02 24.48
C ARG A 2 1.84 6.51 24.68
N THR A 3 1.25 5.82 23.71
CA THR A 3 1.43 4.37 23.58
C THR A 3 2.93 4.09 23.58
N SER A 4 3.33 3.03 24.26
CA SER A 4 4.72 2.59 24.27
C SER A 4 5.15 2.34 22.82
N LEU A 5 6.36 2.73 22.43
CA LEU A 5 6.88 2.43 21.08
C LEU A 5 6.85 0.93 20.77
N ASN A 6 6.90 0.08 21.81
CA ASN A 6 6.79 -1.36 21.68
C ASN A 6 5.36 -1.80 21.34
N GLU A 7 4.33 -1.08 21.81
CA GLU A 7 2.93 -1.39 21.48
C GLU A 7 2.63 -1.04 20.04
N ILE A 8 3.10 0.14 19.58
CA ILE A 8 3.00 0.54 18.17
C ILE A 8 3.68 -0.50 17.28
N LYS A 9 4.93 -0.87 17.60
CA LYS A 9 5.66 -1.90 16.86
C LYS A 9 4.91 -3.23 16.85
N ALA A 10 4.36 -3.67 17.97
CA ALA A 10 3.62 -4.94 18.04
C ALA A 10 2.34 -4.91 17.18
N ILE A 11 1.63 -3.77 17.14
CA ILE A 11 0.49 -3.57 16.25
C ILE A 11 0.96 -3.59 14.78
N ASP A 12 2.03 -2.89 14.44
CA ASP A 12 2.61 -2.86 13.09
C ASP A 12 2.99 -4.27 12.62
N ASP A 13 3.78 -5.00 13.44
CA ASP A 13 4.24 -6.34 13.13
C ASP A 13 3.05 -7.31 12.94
N HIS A 14 2.01 -7.18 13.76
CA HIS A 14 0.79 -7.97 13.63
C HIS A 14 0.02 -7.63 12.34
N VAL A 15 -0.21 -6.35 12.07
CA VAL A 15 -0.97 -5.90 10.89
C VAL A 15 -0.24 -6.21 9.58
N LEU A 16 1.09 -6.15 9.59
CA LEU A 16 1.94 -6.45 8.44
C LEU A 16 2.28 -7.94 8.30
N GLY A 17 1.90 -8.78 9.26
CA GLY A 17 2.22 -10.22 9.27
C GLY A 17 3.72 -10.50 9.40
N GLN A 18 4.45 -9.64 10.11
CA GLN A 18 5.91 -9.71 10.30
C GLN A 18 6.33 -10.27 11.67
N ALA A 19 5.36 -10.44 12.59
CA ALA A 19 5.61 -11.04 13.89
C ALA A 19 6.01 -12.53 13.79
N ALA A 20 6.84 -13.00 14.73
CA ALA A 20 7.12 -14.42 14.85
C ALA A 20 5.84 -15.21 15.24
N PRO A 21 5.77 -16.53 14.99
CA PRO A 21 4.55 -17.31 15.26
C PRO A 21 4.11 -17.30 16.74
N ASP A 22 5.05 -17.33 17.66
CA ASP A 22 4.83 -17.25 19.11
C ASP A 22 4.34 -15.86 19.54
N GLU A 23 4.94 -14.79 18.99
CA GLU A 23 4.50 -13.41 19.19
C GLU A 23 3.10 -13.18 18.63
N THR A 24 2.79 -13.76 17.48
CA THR A 24 1.47 -13.70 16.83
C THR A 24 0.41 -14.35 17.72
N LEU A 25 0.67 -15.56 18.22
CA LEU A 25 -0.25 -16.26 19.12
C LEU A 25 -0.50 -15.47 20.41
N LEU A 26 0.55 -14.91 21.01
CA LEU A 26 0.41 -14.06 22.19
C LEU A 26 -0.40 -12.80 21.90
N PHE A 27 -0.18 -12.18 20.74
CA PHE A 27 -0.91 -10.97 20.34
C PHE A 27 -2.39 -11.27 20.11
N GLU A 28 -2.72 -12.38 19.44
CA GLU A 28 -4.09 -12.84 19.25
C GLU A 28 -4.81 -13.08 20.59
N ALA A 29 -4.13 -13.72 21.56
CA ALA A 29 -4.67 -13.88 22.90
C ALA A 29 -4.95 -12.52 23.58
N LYS A 30 -4.06 -11.53 23.41
CA LYS A 30 -4.26 -10.16 23.92
C LYS A 30 -5.47 -9.48 23.28
N LEU A 31 -5.71 -9.68 21.97
CA LEU A 31 -6.86 -9.11 21.28
C LEU A 31 -8.21 -9.63 21.81
N ILE A 32 -8.25 -10.86 22.34
CA ILE A 32 -9.46 -11.45 22.92
C ILE A 32 -9.82 -10.75 24.23
N ILE A 33 -8.83 -10.45 25.08
CA ILE A 33 -9.04 -9.94 26.44
C ILE A 33 -8.96 -8.42 26.54
N ASN A 34 -8.39 -7.74 25.53
CA ASN A 34 -8.23 -6.28 25.52
C ASN A 34 -9.01 -5.65 24.35
N PRO A 35 -10.24 -5.15 24.60
CA PRO A 35 -11.06 -4.51 23.57
C PRO A 35 -10.48 -3.18 23.06
N GLU A 36 -9.72 -2.46 23.88
CA GLU A 36 -9.06 -1.21 23.47
C GLU A 36 -7.97 -1.50 22.43
N LEU A 37 -7.12 -2.50 22.68
CA LEU A 37 -6.10 -2.94 21.72
C LEU A 37 -6.73 -3.37 20.39
N LYS A 38 -7.85 -4.08 20.44
CA LYS A 38 -8.60 -4.47 19.23
C LYS A 38 -9.05 -3.25 18.43
N GLN A 39 -9.54 -2.21 19.11
CA GLN A 39 -9.96 -0.98 18.46
C GLN A 39 -8.77 -0.22 17.85
N GLU A 40 -7.62 -0.20 18.52
CA GLU A 40 -6.37 0.38 17.98
C GLU A 40 -5.91 -0.34 16.71
N VAL A 41 -5.94 -1.67 16.68
CA VAL A 41 -5.62 -2.46 15.48
C VAL A 41 -6.56 -2.14 14.32
N ILE A 42 -7.87 -2.03 14.57
CA ILE A 42 -8.84 -1.66 13.53
C ILE A 42 -8.53 -0.28 12.96
N TRP A 43 -8.27 0.70 13.82
CA TRP A 43 -7.90 2.05 13.35
C TRP A 43 -6.61 2.02 12.54
N HIS A 44 -5.60 1.29 13.00
CA HIS A 44 -4.33 1.17 12.31
C HIS A 44 -4.50 0.56 10.90
N GLN A 45 -5.26 -0.53 10.78
CA GLN A 45 -5.59 -1.16 9.49
C GLN A 45 -6.31 -0.19 8.53
N GLN A 46 -7.29 0.57 9.05
CA GLN A 46 -8.01 1.56 8.24
C GLN A 46 -7.10 2.69 7.78
N THR A 47 -6.25 3.20 8.66
CA THR A 47 -5.26 4.24 8.33
C THR A 47 -4.30 3.75 7.25
N LEU A 48 -3.72 2.56 7.39
CA LEU A 48 -2.83 2.00 6.38
C LEU A 48 -3.53 1.81 5.03
N SER A 49 -4.78 1.32 5.04
CA SER A 49 -5.58 1.17 3.81
C SER A 49 -5.79 2.49 3.09
N LEU A 50 -6.11 3.57 3.82
CA LEU A 50 -6.26 4.91 3.26
C LEU A 50 -4.95 5.45 2.68
N VAL A 51 -3.83 5.31 3.41
CA VAL A 51 -2.50 5.72 2.94
C VAL A 51 -2.13 4.97 1.66
N GLN A 52 -2.33 3.65 1.63
CA GLN A 52 -2.06 2.84 0.44
C GLN A 52 -2.95 3.23 -0.74
N GLN A 53 -4.24 3.47 -0.51
CA GLN A 53 -5.15 3.90 -1.57
C GLN A 53 -4.74 5.26 -2.15
N TYR A 54 -4.40 6.21 -1.28
CA TYR A 54 -3.92 7.52 -1.70
C TYR A 54 -2.62 7.40 -2.52
N GLY A 55 -1.65 6.62 -2.03
CA GLY A 55 -0.40 6.36 -2.75
C GLY A 55 -0.63 5.74 -4.12
N ARG A 56 -1.54 4.75 -4.24
CA ARG A 56 -1.91 4.14 -5.53
C ARG A 56 -2.52 5.15 -6.50
N ASN A 57 -3.36 6.06 -6.02
CA ASN A 57 -3.97 7.09 -6.85
C ASN A 57 -2.92 8.08 -7.37
N ASN A 58 -2.00 8.51 -6.51
CA ASN A 58 -0.89 9.38 -6.92
C ASN A 58 0.01 8.69 -7.96
N PHE A 59 0.40 7.45 -7.71
CA PHE A 59 1.23 6.69 -8.64
C PHE A 59 0.54 6.47 -10.00
N ARG A 60 -0.78 6.22 -9.99
CA ARG A 60 -1.58 6.15 -11.21
C ARG A 60 -1.58 7.46 -11.98
N ALA A 61 -1.71 8.60 -11.29
CA ALA A 61 -1.66 9.91 -11.91
C ALA A 61 -0.30 10.21 -12.55
N GLU A 62 0.81 9.79 -11.92
CA GLU A 62 2.15 9.89 -12.47
C GLU A 62 2.31 9.06 -13.74
N ILE A 63 1.86 7.80 -13.71
CA ILE A 63 1.88 6.92 -14.90
C ILE A 63 1.06 7.53 -16.04
N GLU A 64 -0.12 8.06 -15.74
CA GLU A 64 -0.98 8.70 -16.74
C GLU A 64 -0.31 9.94 -17.33
N ALA A 65 0.33 10.78 -16.51
CA ALA A 65 1.05 11.95 -16.98
C ALA A 65 2.21 11.57 -17.92
N VAL A 66 2.96 10.52 -17.59
CA VAL A 66 4.01 9.98 -18.48
C VAL A 66 3.41 9.43 -19.78
N HIS A 67 2.30 8.69 -19.70
CA HIS A 67 1.59 8.18 -20.86
C HIS A 67 1.15 9.32 -21.79
N GLN A 68 0.46 10.34 -21.25
CA GLN A 68 0.01 11.50 -22.02
C GLN A 68 1.17 12.23 -22.68
N LYS A 69 2.29 12.41 -21.97
CA LYS A 69 3.49 13.00 -22.56
C LYS A 69 3.97 12.18 -23.76
N LEU A 70 4.21 10.89 -23.58
CA LEU A 70 4.84 10.05 -24.60
C LEU A 70 3.92 9.67 -25.79
N PHE A 71 2.60 9.61 -25.58
CA PHE A 71 1.67 9.12 -26.60
C PHE A 71 0.81 10.22 -27.25
N SER A 72 0.67 11.39 -26.62
CA SER A 72 -0.16 12.48 -27.14
C SER A 72 0.65 13.62 -27.75
N GLN A 73 1.89 13.87 -27.29
CA GLN A 73 2.70 14.97 -27.83
C GLN A 73 3.37 14.61 -29.16
N PRO A 74 3.40 15.54 -30.15
CA PRO A 74 3.94 15.26 -31.49
C PRO A 74 5.44 14.94 -31.48
N GLU A 75 6.21 15.50 -30.55
CA GLU A 75 7.65 15.27 -30.38
C GLU A 75 8.01 13.79 -30.12
N HIS A 76 7.06 13.00 -29.62
CA HIS A 76 7.24 11.59 -29.28
C HIS A 76 6.59 10.61 -30.28
N GLU A 77 6.15 11.09 -31.44
CA GLU A 77 5.44 10.26 -32.43
C GLU A 77 6.24 9.02 -32.86
N GLY A 78 7.54 9.16 -33.13
CA GLY A 78 8.39 8.04 -33.54
C GLY A 78 8.50 6.96 -32.47
N PHE A 79 8.51 7.34 -31.19
CA PHE A 79 8.47 6.39 -30.07
C PHE A 79 7.13 5.66 -30.02
N ARG A 80 6.01 6.40 -30.08
CA ARG A 80 4.66 5.83 -30.12
C ARG A 80 4.50 4.81 -31.24
N GLN A 81 4.91 5.15 -32.46
CA GLN A 81 4.80 4.26 -33.62
C GLN A 81 5.63 2.97 -33.43
N LYS A 82 6.86 3.07 -32.90
CA LYS A 82 7.70 1.90 -32.59
C LYS A 82 7.03 0.95 -31.61
N ILE A 83 6.48 1.48 -30.51
CA ILE A 83 5.79 0.68 -29.50
C ILE A 83 4.53 0.04 -30.07
N MET A 84 3.68 0.80 -30.78
CA MET A 84 2.44 0.27 -31.38
C MET A 84 2.70 -0.85 -32.40
N ARG A 85 3.86 -0.83 -33.07
CA ARG A 85 4.25 -1.92 -33.99
C ARG A 85 4.49 -3.24 -33.28
N LEU A 86 4.90 -3.24 -32.00
CA LEU A 86 5.09 -4.47 -31.21
C LEU A 86 3.76 -5.20 -30.95
N PHE A 87 2.66 -4.46 -30.93
CA PHE A 87 1.32 -4.99 -30.63
C PHE A 87 0.49 -5.27 -31.89
N ARG A 88 1.01 -5.01 -33.10
CA ARG A 88 0.36 -5.43 -34.33
C ARG A 88 0.54 -6.94 -34.50
N LYS A 89 -0.58 -7.68 -34.57
CA LYS A 89 -0.57 -9.07 -35.05
C LYS A 89 0.03 -9.10 -36.47
N ARG A 90 0.86 -10.12 -36.73
CA ARG A 90 1.36 -10.43 -38.07
C ARG A 90 0.21 -10.73 -39.02
#